data_AF-A0A1G6GYE9-F1
#
_entry.id   AF-A0A1G6GYE9-F1
#
_cell.length_a   1.000
_cell.length_b   1.000
_cell.length_c   1.000
_cell.angle_alpha   90.00
_cell.angle_beta   90.00
_cell.angle_gamma   90.00
#
_symmetry.space_group_name_H-M   'P 1'
#
loop_
_entity.id
_entity.type
_entity.pdbx_description
1 polymer ?
#
loop_
_entity_poly.entity_id
_entity_poly.type
_entity_poly.pdbx_seq_one_letter_code
_entity_poly.pdbx_strand_id
1 'polypeptide(L)'
;MQSYAGNGTLTAFAQQLHQELSLTGYSLLLEDMLHALQLDAQYYASWAVLEVQNNSTVPILINENTPLQLYEWAIIEPVFRSHCDLLQARLVEGSRSLGGDGFGLSVAEANQLYTESKKIMQNEAFIEPPISFKTFEGL
;
A
#
# COMPACT_ATOMS: atom_id res chain seq x y z
N MET A 1 -16.62 4.47 2.42
CA MET A 1 -15.52 4.50 3.41
C MET A 1 -15.46 3.11 4.02
N GLN A 2 -14.71 2.20 3.41
CA GLN A 2 -14.55 0.83 3.91
C GLN A 2 -13.77 0.93 5.22
N SER A 3 -14.32 0.40 6.30
CA SER A 3 -13.70 0.42 7.62
C SER A 3 -12.55 -0.58 7.62
N TYR A 4 -11.30 -0.10 7.59
CA TYR A 4 -10.09 -0.89 7.79
C TYR A 4 -9.94 -1.28 9.26
N ALA A 5 -10.90 -2.03 9.79
CA ALA A 5 -10.89 -2.45 11.18
C ALA A 5 -9.65 -3.32 11.46
N GLY A 6 -8.57 -2.69 11.94
CA GLY A 6 -7.50 -3.33 12.68
C GLY A 6 -6.61 -4.31 11.90
N ASN A 7 -6.20 -3.99 10.67
CA ASN A 7 -5.36 -4.92 9.90
C ASN A 7 -3.98 -5.20 10.48
N GLY A 8 -3.52 -4.51 11.51
CA GLY A 8 -2.50 -4.98 12.46
C GLY A 8 -1.07 -5.19 11.94
N THR A 9 -0.87 -5.73 10.74
CA THR A 9 0.40 -6.05 10.08
C THR A 9 0.27 -5.94 8.56
N LEU A 10 1.40 -5.92 7.84
CA LEU A 10 1.38 -5.97 6.37
C LEU A 10 0.70 -7.22 5.80
N THR A 11 0.90 -8.38 6.44
CA THR A 11 0.28 -9.65 6.00
C THR A 11 -1.24 -9.62 6.00
N ALA A 12 -1.86 -9.18 7.08
CA ALA A 12 -3.32 -9.19 7.18
C ALA A 12 -3.96 -8.22 6.18
N PHE A 13 -3.33 -7.06 5.95
CA PHE A 13 -3.78 -6.13 4.91
C PHE A 13 -3.62 -6.72 3.49
N ALA A 14 -2.45 -7.30 3.17
CA ALA A 14 -2.21 -7.93 1.88
C ALA A 14 -3.19 -9.10 1.62
N GLN A 15 -3.50 -9.90 2.65
CA GLN A 15 -4.49 -10.98 2.56
C GLN A 15 -5.90 -10.44 2.25
N GLN A 16 -6.31 -9.37 2.93
CA GLN A 16 -7.61 -8.76 2.67
C GLN A 16 -7.70 -8.22 1.23
N LEU A 17 -6.68 -7.49 0.78
CA LEU A 17 -6.68 -6.95 -0.58
C LEU A 17 -6.56 -8.05 -1.63
N HIS A 18 -5.77 -9.10 -1.36
CA HIS A 18 -5.65 -10.26 -2.25
C HIS A 18 -6.98 -10.95 -2.45
N GLN A 19 -7.77 -11.15 -1.38
CA GLN A 19 -9.13 -11.67 -1.48
C GLN A 19 -10.03 -10.78 -2.33
N GLU A 20 -9.98 -9.45 -2.11
CA GLU A 20 -10.75 -8.49 -2.89
C GLU A 20 -10.39 -8.55 -4.40
N LEU A 21 -9.10 -8.48 -4.73
CA LEU A 21 -8.62 -8.44 -6.10
C LEU A 21 -8.80 -9.79 -6.83
N SER A 22 -8.72 -10.90 -6.12
CA SER A 22 -9.00 -12.23 -6.70
C SER A 22 -10.44 -12.34 -7.19
N LEU A 23 -11.38 -11.65 -6.52
CA LEU A 23 -12.79 -11.61 -6.94
C LEU A 23 -13.02 -10.71 -8.17
N THR A 24 -12.10 -9.79 -8.45
CA THR A 24 -12.19 -8.87 -9.60
C THR A 24 -11.37 -9.33 -10.81
N GLY A 25 -10.77 -10.53 -10.74
CA GLY A 25 -10.07 -11.16 -11.86
C GLY A 25 -8.56 -10.94 -11.87
N TYR A 26 -7.97 -10.43 -10.78
CA TYR A 26 -6.52 -10.37 -10.64
C TYR A 26 -5.97 -11.77 -10.34
N SER A 27 -4.80 -12.06 -10.90
CA SER A 27 -4.12 -13.35 -10.78
C SER A 27 -2.81 -13.25 -10.00
N LEU A 28 -2.69 -12.22 -9.15
CA LEU A 28 -1.50 -11.98 -8.35
C LEU A 28 -1.35 -13.03 -7.25
N LEU A 29 -0.11 -13.47 -7.02
CA LEU A 29 0.20 -14.30 -5.87
C LEU A 29 0.28 -13.41 -4.62
N LEU A 30 -0.15 -13.95 -3.47
CA LEU A 30 -0.07 -13.23 -2.20
C LEU A 30 1.37 -12.85 -1.84
N GLU A 31 2.34 -13.69 -2.19
CA GLU A 31 3.78 -13.43 -1.96
C GLU A 31 4.29 -12.22 -2.75
N ASP A 32 3.86 -12.07 -4.01
CA ASP A 32 4.22 -10.92 -4.84
C ASP A 32 3.59 -9.63 -4.30
N MET A 33 2.33 -9.71 -3.87
CA MET A 33 1.61 -8.62 -3.23
C MET A 33 2.28 -8.20 -1.91
N LEU A 34 2.68 -9.16 -1.08
CA LEU A 34 3.41 -8.90 0.16
C LEU A 34 4.75 -8.19 -0.10
N HIS A 35 5.50 -8.66 -1.10
CA HIS A 35 6.76 -8.04 -1.47
C HIS A 35 6.57 -6.60 -1.96
N ALA A 36 5.59 -6.39 -2.84
CA ALA A 36 5.23 -5.06 -3.32
C ALA A 36 4.79 -4.12 -2.20
N LEU A 37 3.96 -4.60 -1.27
CA LEU A 37 3.53 -3.83 -0.10
C LEU A 37 4.69 -3.46 0.81
N GLN A 38 5.63 -4.38 1.04
CA GLN A 38 6.82 -4.11 1.82
C GLN A 38 7.68 -3.01 1.18
N LEU A 39 7.84 -3.02 -0.15
CA LEU A 39 8.55 -1.96 -0.87
C LEU A 39 7.84 -0.61 -0.75
N ASP A 40 6.51 -0.58 -0.85
CA ASP A 40 5.73 0.65 -0.74
C ASP A 40 5.74 1.20 0.70
N ALA A 41 5.67 0.33 1.71
CA ALA A 41 5.80 0.70 3.12
C ALA A 41 7.21 1.21 3.45
N GLN A 42 8.27 0.59 2.91
CA GLN A 42 9.64 1.10 3.02
C GLN A 42 9.80 2.46 2.36
N TYR A 43 9.14 2.65 1.22
CA TYR A 43 9.15 3.92 0.54
C TYR A 43 8.42 5.00 1.33
N TYR A 44 7.24 4.70 1.90
CA TYR A 44 6.57 5.62 2.83
C TYR A 44 7.46 5.98 4.03
N ALA A 45 8.12 4.98 4.63
CA ALA A 45 9.04 5.17 5.75
C ALA A 45 10.28 6.03 5.43
N SER A 46 10.56 6.28 4.14
CA SER A 46 11.60 7.22 3.72
C SER A 46 11.16 8.70 3.76
N TRP A 47 9.84 8.94 3.85
CA TRP A 47 9.23 10.27 3.90
C TRP A 47 8.63 10.61 5.27
N ALA A 48 8.07 9.63 5.97
CA ALA A 48 7.51 9.77 7.31
C ALA A 48 8.01 8.67 8.23
N VAL A 49 8.16 8.97 9.53
CA VAL A 49 8.51 7.96 10.53
C VAL A 49 7.29 7.08 10.79
N LEU A 50 7.47 5.76 10.72
CA LEU A 50 6.41 4.83 11.08
C LEU A 50 6.16 4.87 12.59
N GLU A 51 4.91 4.69 13.03
CA GLU A 51 4.58 4.68 14.47
C GLU A 51 5.28 3.56 15.22
N VAL A 52 5.50 2.42 14.58
CA VAL A 52 6.30 1.34 15.17
C VAL A 52 7.75 1.76 15.43
N GLN A 53 8.28 2.71 14.64
CA GLN A 53 9.63 3.27 14.79
C GLN A 53 9.67 4.38 15.84
N ASN A 54 8.53 4.99 16.19
CA ASN A 54 8.46 5.97 17.26
C ASN A 54 8.90 5.32 18.58
N ASN A 55 9.88 5.95 19.25
CA ASN A 55 10.52 5.48 20.49
C ASN A 55 11.43 4.25 20.34
N SER A 56 11.67 3.76 19.12
CA SER A 56 12.70 2.75 18.91
C SER A 56 14.09 3.38 19.01
N THR A 57 14.97 2.74 19.78
CA THR A 57 16.39 3.13 19.89
C THR A 57 17.26 2.47 18.84
N VAL A 58 16.68 1.56 18.04
CA VAL A 58 17.36 0.82 16.97
C VAL A 58 16.55 0.90 15.67
N PRO A 59 17.21 0.82 14.49
CA PRO A 59 16.49 0.71 13.23
C PRO A 59 15.58 -0.52 13.21
N ILE A 60 14.30 -0.31 12.91
CA ILE A 60 13.34 -1.40 12.74
C ILE A 60 13.29 -1.79 11.27
N LEU A 61 13.51 -3.08 11.00
CA LEU A 61 13.33 -3.66 9.69
C LEU A 61 11.84 -3.79 9.38
N ILE A 62 11.40 -3.14 8.30
CA ILE A 62 10.03 -3.26 7.78
C ILE A 62 9.90 -4.62 7.09
N ASN A 63 9.02 -5.47 7.60
CA ASN A 63 8.72 -6.82 7.14
C ASN A 63 7.21 -7.09 7.19
N GLU A 64 6.79 -8.29 6.79
CA GLU A 64 5.38 -8.71 6.71
C GLU A 64 4.60 -8.58 8.04
N ASN A 65 5.29 -8.66 9.18
CA ASN A 65 4.72 -8.55 10.52
C ASN A 65 4.76 -7.12 11.07
N THR A 66 5.27 -6.15 10.31
CA THR A 66 5.34 -4.76 10.75
C THR A 66 3.95 -4.17 10.92
N PRO A 67 3.60 -3.71 12.13
CA PRO A 67 2.32 -3.06 12.37
C PRO A 67 2.30 -1.64 11.83
N LEU A 68 1.16 -1.26 11.27
CA LEU A 68 0.87 0.08 10.80
C LEU A 68 -0.45 0.58 11.42
N GLN A 69 -0.48 1.85 11.79
CA GLN A 69 -1.65 2.58 12.23
C GLN A 69 -2.58 2.90 11.07
N LEU A 70 -3.85 3.16 11.38
CA LEU A 70 -4.90 3.38 10.38
C LEU A 70 -4.62 4.53 9.42
N TYR A 71 -3.97 5.60 9.89
CA TYR A 71 -3.66 6.73 9.02
C TYR A 71 -2.47 6.43 8.08
N GLU A 72 -1.51 5.62 8.51
CA GLU A 72 -0.41 5.15 7.66
C GLU A 72 -0.97 4.28 6.52
N TRP A 73 -1.96 3.44 6.85
CA TRP A 73 -2.71 2.67 5.85
C TRP A 73 -3.42 3.54 4.82
N ALA A 74 -4.11 4.59 5.27
CA ALA A 74 -4.85 5.49 4.39
C ALA A 74 -3.94 6.14 3.33
N ILE A 75 -2.66 6.35 3.66
CA ILE A 75 -1.67 6.94 2.76
C ILE A 75 -1.01 5.87 1.85
N ILE A 76 -0.69 4.68 2.40
CA ILE A 76 0.01 3.62 1.65
C ILE A 76 -0.91 2.88 0.68
N GLU A 77 -2.18 2.67 1.04
CA GLU A 77 -3.09 1.83 0.25
C GLU A 77 -3.29 2.28 -1.20
N PRO A 78 -3.53 3.57 -1.52
CA PRO A 78 -3.69 4.01 -2.90
C PRO A 78 -2.47 3.67 -3.77
N VAL A 79 -1.27 3.77 -3.18
CA VAL A 79 -0.01 3.42 -3.84
C VAL A 79 0.07 1.92 -4.06
N PHE A 80 -0.21 1.14 -3.03
CA PHE A 80 -0.16 -0.32 -3.12
C PHE A 80 -1.16 -0.88 -4.14
N ARG A 81 -2.39 -0.33 -4.22
CA ARG A 81 -3.37 -0.69 -5.24
C ARG A 81 -2.83 -0.43 -6.65
N SER A 82 -2.27 0.76 -6.90
CA SER A 82 -1.67 1.08 -8.20
C SER A 82 -0.43 0.21 -8.53
N HIS A 83 0.29 -0.27 -7.50
CA HIS A 83 1.37 -1.22 -7.68
C HIS A 83 0.85 -2.60 -8.09
N CYS A 84 -0.25 -3.06 -7.48
CA CYS A 84 -0.95 -4.29 -7.88
C CYS A 84 -1.45 -4.20 -9.33
N ASP A 85 -1.97 -3.05 -9.75
CA ASP A 85 -2.37 -2.81 -11.14
C ASP A 85 -1.19 -2.96 -12.10
N LEU A 86 -0.01 -2.45 -11.72
CA LEU A 86 1.22 -2.58 -12.50
C LEU A 86 1.70 -4.04 -12.57
N LEU A 87 1.64 -4.79 -11.47
CA LEU A 87 1.96 -6.22 -11.47
C LEU A 87 1.01 -6.99 -12.39
N GLN A 88 -0.30 -6.72 -12.29
CA GLN A 88 -1.31 -7.37 -13.13
C GLN A 88 -1.11 -7.04 -14.60
N ALA A 89 -0.85 -5.77 -14.94
CA ALA A 89 -0.58 -5.35 -16.32
C ALA A 89 0.64 -6.06 -16.92
N ARG A 90 1.70 -6.28 -16.12
CA ARG A 90 2.88 -7.05 -16.54
C ARG A 90 2.56 -8.52 -16.79
N LEU A 91 1.72 -9.14 -15.94
CA LEU A 91 1.26 -10.52 -16.14
C LEU A 91 0.39 -10.66 -17.41
N VAL A 92 -0.51 -9.70 -17.64
CA VAL A 92 -1.36 -9.67 -18.83
C VAL A 92 -0.52 -9.49 -20.09
N GLU A 93 0.46 -8.58 -20.09
CA GLU A 93 1.39 -8.39 -21.21
C GLU A 93 2.24 -9.65 -21.48
N GLY A 94 2.72 -10.30 -20.42
CA GLY A 94 3.39 -11.60 -20.53
C GLY A 94 2.50 -12.66 -21.16
N SER A 95 1.24 -12.73 -20.74
CA SER A 95 0.24 -13.65 -21.32
C SER A 95 -0.06 -13.33 -22.79
N ARG A 96 -0.14 -12.04 -23.14
CA ARG A 96 -0.33 -11.56 -24.52
C ARG A 96 0.80 -12.01 -25.44
N SER A 97 2.04 -11.97 -24.94
CA SER A 97 3.21 -12.45 -25.70
C SER A 97 3.16 -13.96 -26.01
N LEU A 98 2.43 -14.73 -25.20
CA LEU A 98 2.23 -16.17 -25.35
C LEU A 98 0.95 -16.52 -26.14
N GLY A 99 0.25 -15.53 -26.69
CA GLY A 99 -0.98 -15.72 -27.47
C GLY A 99 -2.27 -15.67 -26.65
N GLY A 100 -2.23 -15.22 -25.40
CA GLY A 100 -3.43 -14.89 -24.62
C GLY A 100 -4.07 -13.57 -25.04
N ASP A 101 -5.36 -13.41 -24.78
CA ASP A 101 -6.04 -12.12 -24.95
C ASP A 101 -5.66 -11.17 -23.81
N GLY A 102 -5.20 -9.97 -24.18
CA GLY A 102 -4.87 -8.92 -23.22
C GLY A 102 -6.01 -7.93 -23.06
N PHE A 103 -6.62 -7.88 -21.87
CA PHE A 103 -7.61 -6.88 -21.49
C PHE A 103 -7.18 -6.19 -20.19
N GLY A 104 -7.47 -4.89 -20.06
CA GLY A 104 -7.10 -4.08 -18.89
C GLY A 104 -6.13 -2.95 -19.24
N LEU A 105 -5.47 -2.42 -18.21
CA LEU A 105 -4.47 -1.34 -18.36
C LEU A 105 -3.23 -1.84 -19.10
N SER A 106 -2.66 -0.99 -19.94
CA SER A 106 -1.31 -1.22 -20.45
C SER A 106 -0.26 -1.06 -19.35
N VAL A 107 0.90 -1.71 -19.50
CA VAL A 107 2.02 -1.56 -18.57
C VAL A 107 2.46 -0.09 -18.44
N ALA A 108 2.37 0.68 -19.51
CA ALA A 108 2.73 2.10 -19.52
C ALA A 108 1.75 2.93 -18.66
N GLU A 109 0.44 2.74 -18.85
CA GLU A 109 -0.60 3.42 -18.07
C GLU A 109 -0.51 3.06 -16.58
N ALA A 110 -0.40 1.77 -16.27
CA ALA A 110 -0.28 1.31 -14.88
C ALA A 110 1.00 1.86 -14.20
N ASN A 111 2.11 1.94 -14.94
CA ASN A 111 3.35 2.52 -14.42
C ASN A 111 3.23 4.03 -14.17
N GLN A 112 2.51 4.75 -15.03
CA GLN A 112 2.23 6.17 -14.82
C GLN A 112 1.38 6.37 -13.56
N LEU A 113 0.30 5.60 -13.39
CA LEU A 113 -0.56 5.66 -12.20
C LEU A 113 0.21 5.34 -10.92
N TYR A 114 1.07 4.32 -10.93
CA TYR A 114 1.94 4.00 -9.80
C TYR A 114 2.94 5.13 -9.50
N THR A 115 3.50 5.76 -10.53
CA THR A 115 4.41 6.90 -10.33
C THR A 115 3.68 8.12 -9.76
N GLU A 116 2.45 8.37 -10.19
CA GLU A 116 1.60 9.47 -9.72
C GLU A 116 1.16 9.24 -8.27
N SER A 117 0.71 8.04 -7.92
CA SER A 117 0.32 7.70 -6.55
C SER A 117 1.50 7.86 -5.58
N LYS A 118 2.72 7.45 -5.97
CA LYS A 118 3.93 7.68 -5.16
C LYS A 118 4.20 9.17 -4.91
N LYS A 119 3.96 10.04 -5.90
CA LYS A 119 4.12 11.49 -5.73
C LYS A 119 3.06 12.06 -4.79
N ILE A 120 1.82 11.56 -4.85
CA ILE A 120 0.75 11.95 -3.92
C ILE A 120 1.13 11.54 -2.49
N MET A 121 1.53 10.28 -2.29
CA MET A 121 1.98 9.79 -0.99
C MET A 121 3.14 10.59 -0.41
N GLN A 122 4.11 11.02 -1.24
CA GLN A 122 5.19 11.92 -0.79
C GLN A 122 4.62 13.19 -0.16
N ASN A 123 3.64 13.82 -0.82
CA ASN A 123 3.03 15.05 -0.33
C ASN A 123 2.20 14.81 0.93
N GLU A 124 1.45 13.70 0.99
CA GLU A 124 0.58 13.35 2.11
C GLU A 124 1.36 12.90 3.36
N ALA A 125 2.53 12.26 3.18
CA ALA A 125 3.39 11.83 4.27
C ALA A 125 3.92 12.98 5.15
N PHE A 126 4.00 14.20 4.59
CA PHE A 126 4.40 15.40 5.34
C PHE A 126 3.25 16.10 6.08
N ILE A 127 2.00 15.67 5.90
CA ILE A 127 0.86 16.26 6.58
C ILE A 127 0.84 15.72 8.02
N GLU A 128 0.93 16.63 9.00
CA GLU A 128 0.86 16.28 10.42
C GLU A 128 -0.44 15.49 10.71
N PRO A 129 -0.38 14.41 11.52
CA PRO A 129 -1.57 13.63 11.84
C PRO A 129 -2.67 14.52 12.43
N PRO A 130 -3.96 14.20 12.21
CA PRO A 130 -5.07 15.00 12.75
C PRO A 130 -4.92 15.16 14.27
N ILE A 131 -4.60 16.38 14.71
CA ILE A 131 -4.53 16.71 16.14
C ILE A 131 -5.92 16.55 16.75
N SER A 132 -6.08 15.55 17.61
CA SER A 132 -7.21 15.47 18.53
C SER A 132 -7.00 16.52 19.63
N PHE A 133 -7.52 17.73 19.46
CA PHE A 133 -7.53 18.70 20.55
C PHE A 133 -8.45 18.17 21.67
N LYS A 134 -7.89 17.99 22.87
CA LYS A 134 -8.73 17.93 24.07
C LYS A 134 -9.34 19.32 24.23
N THR A 135 -10.65 19.44 24.04
CA THR A 135 -11.37 20.63 24.50
C THR A 135 -11.10 20.79 25.99
N PHE A 136 -10.60 21.95 26.40
CA PHE A 136 -10.47 22.33 27.81
C PHE A 136 -11.88 22.42 28.41
N GLU A 137 -12.39 21.31 28.92
CA GLU A 137 -13.47 21.32 29.91
C GLU A 137 -12.84 21.22 31.29
N GLY A 138 -12.91 22.30 32.06
CA GLY A 138 -12.65 22.29 33.50
C GLY A 138 -11.60 23.30 33.99
N LEU A 139 -11.97 24.58 33.99
CA LEU A 139 -11.56 25.54 35.03
C LEU A 139 -12.81 25.90 35.84
#